data_AF-A0A183FNY4-F1
#
_entry.id   AF-A0A183FNY4-F1
#
_cell.length_a   1.000
_cell.length_b   1.000
_cell.length_c   1.000
_cell.angle_alpha   90.00
_cell.angle_beta   90.00
_cell.angle_gamma   90.00
#
_symmetry.space_group_name_H-M   'P 1'
#
loop_
_entity.id
_entity.type
_entity.pdbx_description
1 polymer ?
#
loop_
_entity_poly.entity_id
_entity_poly.type
_entity_poly.pdbx_seq_one_letter_code
_entity_poly.pdbx_strand_id
1 'polypeptide(L)'
;MIFSMPSKEGTRNSVRTEQPTTPKKRIMVMPKQHMVQKKNQKCMGFFLQCCPDNTYSDAWTCQSVAEMRLIAQKAGVQNFVRKTTHVYSAKENDWGYSCFMTWADVLDESQGYIKEDRVTLEITVKAEAPKNMMSREDFRRSIDQWYNLAEMQLARGQVDLSIEANAQALKFCKDKDKQSQEKLEAQRDRLVNHKLVESIHRIEKGPGDALRPTSLRQALTGAQKSATTSKTAKVIKKERRGTVQLAKRTNPLPLKWVSASMTETTVAYFFFYCSC
;
A
#
# COMPACT_ATOMS: atom_id res chain seq x y z
N MET A 1 20.32 -8.87 53.46
CA MET A 1 19.97 -10.26 53.81
C MET A 1 18.76 -10.68 52.99
N ILE A 2 18.83 -11.92 52.53
CA ILE A 2 17.86 -12.69 51.74
C ILE A 2 16.49 -12.76 52.44
N PHE A 3 15.40 -12.94 51.67
CA PHE A 3 14.37 -14.01 51.82
C PHE A 3 13.35 -13.83 50.67
N SER A 4 13.45 -14.60 49.58
CA SER A 4 12.94 -15.97 49.30
C SER A 4 11.45 -16.01 48.89
N MET A 5 11.19 -16.49 47.68
CA MET A 5 9.90 -16.99 47.15
C MET A 5 9.65 -18.47 47.62
N PRO A 6 8.57 -19.24 47.26
CA PRO A 6 7.48 -19.06 46.25
C PRO A 6 6.05 -19.60 46.60
N SER A 7 5.14 -19.52 45.59
CA SER A 7 4.01 -20.43 45.25
C SER A 7 2.56 -20.00 45.58
N LYS A 8 1.72 -19.81 44.54
CA LYS A 8 0.75 -20.83 44.05
C LYS A 8 -0.03 -20.38 42.81
N GLU A 9 -0.24 -21.35 41.93
CA GLU A 9 -1.03 -21.31 40.70
C GLU A 9 -2.51 -20.99 40.95
N GLY A 10 -3.09 -20.25 39.99
CA GLY A 10 -4.52 -19.99 39.89
C GLY A 10 -4.87 -19.71 38.43
N THR A 11 -5.11 -20.77 37.67
CA THR A 11 -5.47 -20.74 36.25
C THR A 11 -6.84 -20.08 36.07
N ARG A 12 -6.86 -18.77 35.81
CA ARG A 12 -8.08 -18.06 35.37
C ARG A 12 -8.07 -18.01 33.84
N ASN A 13 -8.85 -18.90 33.23
CA ASN A 13 -9.24 -18.79 31.81
C ASN A 13 -9.94 -17.44 31.59
N SER A 14 -9.16 -16.44 31.18
CA SER A 14 -9.69 -15.19 30.63
C SER A 14 -10.05 -15.48 29.19
N VAL A 15 -11.35 -15.68 28.94
CA VAL A 15 -11.93 -15.43 27.62
C VAL A 15 -11.64 -13.97 27.31
N ARG A 16 -10.60 -13.72 26.51
CA ARG A 16 -10.39 -12.41 25.90
C ARG A 16 -11.53 -12.24 24.92
N THR A 17 -12.58 -11.53 25.33
CA THR A 17 -13.45 -10.83 24.39
C THR A 17 -12.54 -9.93 23.56
N GLU A 18 -12.27 -10.34 22.32
CA GLU A 18 -11.56 -9.51 21.36
C GLU A 18 -12.37 -8.22 21.18
N GLN A 19 -11.93 -7.15 21.85
CA GLN A 19 -12.43 -5.82 21.58
C GLN A 19 -12.22 -5.53 20.09
N PRO A 20 -13.17 -4.87 19.40
CA PRO A 20 -12.97 -4.51 18.00
C PRO A 20 -11.68 -3.71 17.92
N THR A 21 -10.67 -4.30 17.28
CA THR A 21 -9.31 -3.76 17.23
C THR A 21 -9.40 -2.41 16.53
N THR A 22 -9.35 -1.33 17.30
CA THR A 22 -9.34 0.01 16.71
C THR A 22 -8.13 0.07 15.77
N PRO A 23 -8.31 0.57 14.54
CA PRO A 23 -7.23 0.58 13.57
C PRO A 23 -6.07 1.39 14.12
N LYS A 24 -4.86 0.85 13.97
CA LYS A 24 -3.63 1.50 14.43
C LYS A 24 -3.48 2.82 13.69
N LYS A 25 -3.05 3.83 14.43
CA LYS A 25 -2.89 5.18 13.89
C LYS A 25 -1.42 5.57 13.95
N ARG A 26 -0.98 6.41 13.01
CA ARG A 26 0.38 6.91 12.91
C ARG A 26 0.36 8.42 12.67
N ILE A 27 1.16 9.18 13.41
CA ILE A 27 1.46 10.57 13.06
C ILE A 27 2.49 10.60 11.93
N MET A 28 2.27 11.44 10.93
CA MET A 28 3.25 11.78 9.91
C MET A 28 3.55 13.27 9.95
N VAL A 29 4.83 13.61 10.04
CA VAL A 29 5.31 14.99 9.99
C VAL A 29 6.39 15.07 8.93
N MET A 30 6.26 16.04 8.02
CA MET A 30 7.19 16.19 6.91
C MET A 30 7.28 17.64 6.45
N PRO A 31 8.46 18.12 6.03
CA PRO A 31 8.56 19.40 5.36
C PRO A 31 7.82 19.34 4.02
N LYS A 32 6.95 20.30 3.77
CA LYS A 32 6.17 20.43 2.54
C LYS A 32 6.46 21.78 1.91
N GLN A 33 6.52 21.80 0.59
CA GLN A 33 6.50 23.03 -0.17
C GLN A 33 5.03 23.34 -0.49
N HIS A 34 4.56 24.51 -0.05
CA HIS A 34 3.16 24.90 -0.17
C HIS A 34 3.05 26.34 -0.62
N MET A 35 2.10 26.62 -1.50
CA MET A 35 1.80 28.00 -1.88
C MET A 35 1.03 28.69 -0.75
N VAL A 36 1.65 29.69 -0.14
CA VAL A 36 1.04 30.56 0.87
C VAL A 36 1.10 31.98 0.32
N GLN A 37 -0.05 32.64 0.19
CA GLN A 37 -0.14 34.01 -0.35
C GLN A 37 0.59 34.22 -1.70
N LYS A 38 0.38 33.31 -2.66
CA LYS A 38 1.02 33.31 -3.99
C LYS A 38 2.56 33.18 -3.98
N LYS A 39 3.18 32.97 -2.83
CA LYS A 39 4.61 32.65 -2.71
C LYS A 39 4.76 31.20 -2.29
N ASN A 40 5.77 30.54 -2.86
CA ASN A 40 6.06 29.17 -2.47
C ASN A 40 6.86 29.19 -1.16
N GLN A 41 6.32 28.60 -0.11
CA GLN A 41 6.92 28.59 1.22
C GLN A 41 7.10 27.17 1.72
N LYS A 42 8.14 26.98 2.52
CA LYS A 42 8.34 25.73 3.27
C LYS A 42 7.39 25.76 4.46
N CYS A 43 6.60 24.72 4.60
CA CYS A 43 5.71 24.51 5.74
C CYS A 43 6.02 23.17 6.41
N MET A 44 5.63 23.08 7.68
CA MET A 44 5.52 21.82 8.39
C MET A 44 4.19 21.17 7.98
N GLY A 45 4.25 20.06 7.26
CA GLY A 45 3.11 19.20 7.01
C GLY A 45 2.86 18.29 8.21
N PHE A 46 1.61 18.16 8.62
CA PHE A 46 1.20 17.34 9.76
C PHE A 46 -0.05 16.55 9.39
N PHE A 47 0.05 15.22 9.44
CA PHE A 47 -0.98 14.29 9.00
C PHE A 47 -1.19 13.16 10.01
N LEU A 48 -2.41 12.65 10.05
CA LEU A 48 -2.79 11.43 10.73
C LEU A 48 -3.01 10.35 9.68
N GLN A 49 -2.38 9.20 9.85
CA GLN A 49 -2.60 8.02 9.02
C GLN A 49 -3.35 6.96 9.82
N CYS A 50 -4.39 6.39 9.24
CA CYS A 50 -5.13 5.24 9.75
C CYS A 50 -4.62 3.98 9.04
N CYS A 51 -3.91 3.13 9.78
CA CYS A 51 -3.38 1.86 9.32
C CYS A 51 -4.08 0.72 10.08
N PRO A 52 -5.21 0.18 9.61
CA PRO A 52 -5.67 -1.10 10.15
C PRO A 52 -4.54 -2.14 9.95
N ASP A 53 -3.99 -2.66 11.05
CA ASP A 53 -3.10 -3.81 10.96
C ASP A 53 -3.91 -4.98 10.33
N ASN A 54 -3.33 -5.69 9.37
CA ASN A 54 -3.93 -6.84 8.68
C ASN A 54 -5.30 -6.56 8.01
N THR A 55 -5.38 -5.55 7.15
CA THR A 55 -6.58 -5.36 6.32
C THR A 55 -6.65 -6.39 5.18
N TYR A 56 -7.55 -7.36 5.31
CA TYR A 56 -7.79 -8.34 4.26
C TYR A 56 -8.66 -7.81 3.11
N SER A 57 -9.26 -6.62 3.28
CA SER A 57 -10.12 -5.96 2.30
C SER A 57 -9.68 -4.52 2.03
N ASP A 58 -10.12 -3.95 0.90
CA ASP A 58 -9.96 -2.52 0.60
C ASP A 58 -11.26 -1.74 0.90
N ALA A 59 -12.32 -2.44 1.37
CA ALA A 59 -13.66 -1.88 1.61
C ALA A 59 -13.83 -1.20 2.97
N TRP A 60 -12.82 -1.29 3.85
CA TRP A 60 -12.89 -0.73 5.19
C TRP A 60 -13.06 0.79 5.15
N THR A 61 -13.82 1.31 6.11
CA THR A 61 -13.89 2.76 6.36
C THR A 61 -13.85 3.05 7.85
N CYS A 62 -13.28 4.19 8.23
CA CYS A 62 -13.23 4.62 9.64
C CYS A 62 -13.45 6.13 9.71
N GLN A 63 -14.58 6.55 10.26
CA GLN A 63 -14.82 7.97 10.51
C GLN A 63 -14.08 8.40 11.77
N SER A 64 -13.39 9.54 11.72
CA SER A 64 -12.80 10.12 12.91
C SER A 64 -12.70 11.64 12.87
N VAL A 65 -12.65 12.20 14.07
CA VAL A 65 -12.39 13.61 14.34
C VAL A 65 -11.04 13.67 15.06
N ALA A 66 -10.12 14.46 14.53
CA ALA A 66 -8.80 14.65 15.11
C ALA A 66 -8.56 16.12 15.46
N GLU A 67 -8.06 16.35 16.66
CA GLU A 67 -7.53 17.63 17.10
C GLU A 67 -6.01 17.56 17.08
N MET A 68 -5.40 18.36 16.21
CA MET A 68 -3.97 18.39 15.94
C MET A 68 -3.38 19.65 16.59
N ARG A 69 -2.37 19.48 17.45
CA ARG A 69 -1.80 20.58 18.22
C ARG A 69 -0.28 20.64 18.06
N LEU A 70 0.23 21.87 17.93
CA LEU A 70 1.63 22.21 18.21
C LEU A 70 1.67 22.84 19.61
N ILE A 71 2.37 22.16 20.51
CA ILE A 71 2.39 22.50 21.93
C ILE A 71 3.35 23.67 22.15
N ALA A 72 2.87 24.70 22.82
CA ALA A 72 3.67 25.82 23.27
C ALA A 72 4.67 25.36 24.34
N GLN A 73 5.92 25.77 24.20
CA GLN A 73 7.01 25.45 25.13
C GLN A 73 7.44 26.66 25.96
N LYS A 74 6.82 27.82 25.72
CA LYS A 74 7.02 29.08 26.44
C LYS A 74 5.80 29.41 27.30
N ALA A 75 6.03 29.82 28.55
CA ALA A 75 4.96 30.22 29.45
C ALA A 75 4.16 31.41 28.89
N GLY A 76 2.83 31.34 29.02
CA GLY A 76 1.91 32.38 28.51
C GLY A 76 1.57 32.26 27.02
N VAL A 77 2.22 31.38 26.27
CA VAL A 77 1.86 31.07 24.87
C VAL A 77 0.83 29.95 24.83
N GLN A 78 -0.20 30.11 24.00
CA GLN A 78 -1.22 29.08 23.79
C GLN A 78 -0.78 28.08 22.73
N ASN A 79 -1.27 26.83 22.84
CA ASN A 79 -1.04 25.82 21.82
C ASN A 79 -1.67 26.26 20.49
N PHE A 80 -0.98 25.97 19.38
CA PHE A 80 -1.55 26.14 18.06
C PHE A 80 -2.37 24.89 17.70
N VAL A 81 -3.68 25.06 17.50
CA VAL A 81 -4.63 23.95 17.37
C VAL A 81 -5.39 24.04 16.06
N ARG A 82 -5.51 22.92 15.34
CA ARG A 82 -6.42 22.76 14.21
C ARG A 82 -7.17 21.44 14.30
N LYS A 83 -8.41 21.43 13.81
CA LYS A 83 -9.30 20.27 13.87
C LYS A 83 -9.64 19.78 12.47
N THR A 84 -9.66 18.47 12.31
CA THR A 84 -10.06 17.84 11.06
C THR A 84 -11.04 16.70 11.32
N THR A 85 -11.95 16.50 10.37
CA THR A 85 -12.91 15.39 10.36
C THR A 85 -12.75 14.69 9.03
N HIS A 86 -12.55 13.37 9.05
CA HIS A 86 -12.31 12.59 7.84
C HIS A 86 -12.79 11.15 7.97
N VAL A 87 -13.14 10.55 6.83
CA VAL A 87 -13.51 9.15 6.70
C VAL A 87 -12.37 8.43 6.00
N TYR A 88 -11.53 7.77 6.79
CA TYR A 88 -10.38 7.02 6.30
C TYR A 88 -10.82 5.80 5.52
N SER A 89 -10.11 5.48 4.43
CA SER A 89 -10.33 4.31 3.59
C SER A 89 -9.01 3.76 3.05
N ALA A 90 -9.05 2.64 2.32
CA ALA A 90 -7.86 2.11 1.65
C ALA A 90 -7.24 3.09 0.63
N LYS A 91 -8.05 3.97 0.01
CA LYS A 91 -7.59 4.96 -0.98
C LYS A 91 -7.07 6.25 -0.34
N GLU A 92 -7.71 6.66 0.75
CA GLU A 92 -7.40 7.87 1.51
C GLU A 92 -7.17 7.45 2.96
N ASN A 93 -5.98 6.88 3.20
CA ASN A 93 -5.62 6.34 4.51
C ASN A 93 -4.88 7.37 5.38
N ASP A 94 -4.61 8.56 4.86
CA ASP A 94 -4.06 9.68 5.60
C ASP A 94 -4.84 10.97 5.36
N TRP A 95 -4.81 11.85 6.36
CA TRP A 95 -5.47 13.13 6.30
C TRP A 95 -4.80 14.15 7.22
N GLY A 96 -4.77 15.42 6.80
CA GLY A 96 -4.12 16.47 7.57
C GLY A 96 -3.86 17.72 6.76
N TYR A 97 -2.80 18.43 7.11
CA TYR A 97 -2.48 19.72 6.54
C TYR A 97 -1.10 19.71 5.90
N SER A 98 -1.06 20.00 4.59
CA SER A 98 0.19 20.24 3.86
C SER A 98 0.95 21.46 4.38
N CYS A 99 0.25 22.48 4.86
CA CYS A 99 0.85 23.58 5.61
C CYS A 99 0.10 23.72 6.94
N PHE A 100 0.59 23.01 7.97
CA PHE A 100 0.05 23.13 9.33
C PHE A 100 0.45 24.48 9.93
N MET A 101 1.75 24.80 9.85
CA MET A 101 2.38 26.07 10.18
C MET A 101 3.56 26.30 9.24
N THR A 102 3.93 27.55 8.95
CA THR A 102 5.10 27.82 8.10
C THR A 102 6.38 27.45 8.84
N TRP A 103 7.43 27.08 8.09
CA TRP A 103 8.70 26.73 8.71
C TRP A 103 9.36 27.93 9.40
N ALA A 104 9.13 29.15 8.89
CA ALA A 104 9.62 30.37 9.50
C ALA A 104 9.00 30.58 10.90
N ASP A 105 7.68 30.42 11.02
CA ASP A 105 7.00 30.59 12.32
C ASP A 105 7.35 29.47 13.32
N VAL A 106 7.56 28.24 12.84
CA VAL A 106 7.96 27.12 13.71
C VAL A 106 9.37 27.35 14.31
N LEU A 107 10.30 27.90 13.51
CA LEU A 107 11.67 28.15 13.94
C LEU A 107 11.85 29.47 14.70
N ASP A 108 10.87 30.37 14.68
CA ASP A 108 10.92 31.62 15.42
C ASP A 108 10.70 31.37 16.92
N GLU A 109 11.79 31.39 17.69
CA GLU A 109 11.77 31.23 19.15
C GLU A 109 10.85 32.25 19.85
N SER A 110 10.59 33.41 19.25
CA SER A 110 9.69 34.41 19.81
C SER A 110 8.24 33.92 19.85
N GLN A 111 7.85 33.05 18.91
CA GLN A 111 6.54 32.38 18.88
C GLN A 111 6.38 31.37 20.03
N GLY A 112 7.47 30.85 20.58
CA GLY A 112 7.45 29.99 21.77
C GLY A 112 7.06 28.53 21.53
N TYR A 113 7.06 28.04 20.29
CA TYR A 113 6.74 26.64 19.96
C TYR A 113 7.96 25.72 19.89
N ILE A 114 9.15 26.28 19.70
CA ILE A 114 10.42 25.54 19.61
C ILE A 114 11.27 25.80 20.85
N LYS A 115 11.93 24.76 21.34
CA LYS A 115 12.93 24.81 22.41
C LYS A 115 13.95 23.71 22.16
N GLU A 116 15.24 24.03 22.22
CA GLU A 116 16.33 23.05 22.01
C GLU A 116 16.18 22.27 20.69
N ASP A 117 15.86 22.98 19.60
CA ASP A 117 15.58 22.41 18.27
C ASP A 117 14.48 21.34 18.22
N ARG A 118 13.59 21.36 19.21
CA ARG A 118 12.48 20.41 19.32
C ARG A 118 11.17 21.14 19.32
N VAL A 119 10.19 20.50 18.70
CA VAL A 119 8.78 20.83 18.85
C VAL A 119 8.04 19.62 19.39
N THR A 120 6.96 19.90 20.11
CA THR A 120 6.07 18.85 20.60
C THR A 120 4.76 18.93 19.83
N LEU A 121 4.41 17.84 19.15
CA LEU A 121 3.15 17.71 18.44
C LEU A 121 2.26 16.72 19.19
N GLU A 122 1.00 17.07 19.34
CA GLU A 122 0.00 16.22 19.98
C GLU A 122 -1.16 16.02 19.02
N ILE A 123 -1.71 14.81 19.01
CA ILE A 123 -2.97 14.55 18.35
C ILE A 123 -3.91 13.80 19.30
N THR A 124 -5.14 14.30 19.39
CA THR A 124 -6.24 13.63 20.06
C THR A 124 -7.21 13.15 19.00
N VAL A 125 -7.55 11.85 18.99
CA VAL A 125 -8.39 11.26 17.94
C VAL A 125 -9.61 10.61 18.56
N LYS A 126 -10.79 11.03 18.12
CA LYS A 126 -12.07 10.37 18.39
C LYS A 126 -12.48 9.63 17.12
N ALA A 127 -12.41 8.30 17.14
CA ALA A 127 -12.74 7.46 15.99
C ALA A 127 -13.99 6.62 16.27
N GLU A 128 -14.86 6.50 15.28
CA GLU A 128 -15.92 5.50 15.28
C GLU A 128 -15.34 4.10 15.04
N ALA A 129 -16.12 3.07 15.39
CA ALA A 129 -15.77 1.71 15.03
C ALA A 129 -15.63 1.58 13.50
N PRO A 130 -14.57 0.93 13.00
CA PRO A 130 -14.39 0.77 11.57
C PRO A 130 -15.49 -0.11 10.97
N LYS A 131 -15.97 0.25 9.78
CA LYS A 131 -17.00 -0.47 9.03
C LYS A 131 -16.34 -1.30 7.94
N ASN A 132 -17.01 -2.40 7.53
CA ASN A 132 -16.57 -3.28 6.44
C ASN A 132 -15.15 -3.86 6.62
N MET A 133 -14.74 -4.06 7.88
CA MET A 133 -13.52 -4.80 8.19
C MET A 133 -13.71 -6.26 7.80
N MET A 134 -12.71 -6.84 7.16
CA MET A 134 -12.72 -8.25 6.79
C MET A 134 -11.76 -9.00 7.70
N SER A 135 -12.29 -10.01 8.40
CA SER A 135 -11.48 -10.88 9.25
C SER A 135 -10.59 -11.80 8.41
N ARG A 136 -9.55 -12.37 9.03
CA ARG A 136 -8.72 -13.39 8.38
C ARG A 136 -9.53 -14.61 7.96
N GLU A 137 -10.51 -14.98 8.77
CA GLU A 137 -11.38 -16.14 8.53
C GLU A 137 -12.29 -15.90 7.33
N ASP A 138 -12.95 -14.73 7.26
CA ASP A 138 -13.80 -14.37 6.12
C ASP A 138 -12.99 -14.27 4.84
N PHE A 139 -11.79 -13.69 4.91
CA PHE A 139 -10.86 -13.67 3.78
C PHE A 139 -10.54 -15.07 3.28
N ARG A 140 -10.17 -16.00 4.18
CA ARG A 140 -9.86 -17.39 3.84
C ARG A 140 -11.08 -18.11 3.26
N ARG A 141 -12.28 -17.87 3.79
CA ARG A 141 -13.54 -18.40 3.23
C ARG A 141 -13.77 -17.89 1.82
N SER A 142 -13.52 -16.61 1.53
CA SER A 142 -13.60 -16.08 0.17
C SER A 142 -12.59 -16.73 -0.77
N ILE A 143 -11.35 -16.95 -0.31
CA ILE A 143 -10.33 -17.69 -1.08
C ILE A 143 -10.80 -19.11 -1.39
N ASP A 144 -11.34 -19.83 -0.40
CA ASP A 144 -11.84 -21.19 -0.58
C ASP A 144 -13.05 -21.25 -1.54
N GLN A 145 -13.93 -20.26 -1.50
CA GLN A 145 -15.04 -20.14 -2.45
C GLN A 145 -14.53 -20.01 -3.90
N TRP A 146 -13.56 -19.13 -4.13
CA TRP A 146 -12.94 -18.97 -5.45
C TRP A 146 -12.22 -20.25 -5.91
N TYR A 147 -11.49 -20.89 -5.00
CA TYR A 147 -10.79 -22.13 -5.28
C TYR A 147 -11.78 -23.22 -5.72
N ASN A 148 -12.87 -23.40 -4.98
CA ASN A 148 -13.91 -24.39 -5.29
C ASN A 148 -14.65 -24.06 -6.59
N LEU A 149 -14.88 -22.77 -6.87
CA LEU A 149 -15.45 -22.33 -8.14
C LEU A 149 -14.55 -22.74 -9.31
N ALA A 150 -13.24 -22.53 -9.20
CA ALA A 150 -12.28 -22.93 -10.22
C ALA A 150 -12.30 -24.46 -10.45
N GLU A 151 -12.30 -25.27 -9.39
CA GLU A 151 -12.41 -26.74 -9.54
C GLU A 151 -13.73 -27.16 -10.20
N MET A 152 -14.85 -26.51 -9.84
CA MET A 152 -16.16 -26.80 -10.44
C MET A 152 -16.17 -26.49 -11.95
N GLN A 153 -15.56 -25.39 -12.39
CA GLN A 153 -15.48 -25.05 -13.81
C GLN A 153 -14.56 -26.01 -14.57
N LEU A 154 -13.45 -26.42 -13.96
CA LEU A 154 -12.57 -27.43 -14.54
C LEU A 154 -13.31 -28.76 -14.75
N ALA A 155 -14.06 -29.22 -13.76
CA ALA A 155 -14.84 -30.46 -13.83
C ALA A 155 -15.91 -30.43 -14.95
N ARG A 156 -16.36 -29.25 -15.37
CA ARG A 156 -17.28 -29.04 -16.49
C ARG A 156 -16.58 -28.93 -17.85
N GLY A 157 -15.25 -29.10 -17.90
CA GLY A 157 -14.43 -28.86 -19.09
C GLY A 157 -14.28 -27.38 -19.45
N GLN A 158 -14.69 -26.46 -18.57
CA GLN A 158 -14.62 -25.01 -18.80
C GLN A 158 -13.30 -24.45 -18.27
N VAL A 159 -12.19 -24.86 -18.89
CA VAL A 159 -10.82 -24.57 -18.41
C VAL A 159 -10.52 -23.08 -18.37
N ASP A 160 -10.96 -22.30 -19.35
CA ASP A 160 -10.74 -20.85 -19.38
C ASP A 160 -11.42 -20.13 -18.21
N LEU A 161 -12.66 -20.52 -17.88
CA LEU A 161 -13.40 -19.96 -16.74
C LEU A 161 -12.79 -20.39 -15.40
N SER A 162 -12.21 -21.58 -15.32
CA SER A 162 -11.46 -22.04 -14.15
C SER A 162 -10.21 -21.18 -13.91
N ILE A 163 -9.44 -20.90 -14.97
CA ILE A 163 -8.26 -20.02 -14.92
C ILE A 163 -8.65 -18.59 -14.53
N GLU A 164 -9.74 -18.07 -15.09
CA GLU A 164 -10.24 -16.73 -14.74
C GLU A 164 -10.64 -16.65 -13.26
N ALA A 165 -11.36 -17.64 -12.73
CA ALA A 165 -11.73 -17.69 -11.33
C ALA A 165 -10.49 -17.71 -10.40
N ASN A 166 -9.48 -18.52 -10.72
CA ASN A 166 -8.22 -18.53 -9.97
C ASN A 166 -7.47 -17.18 -10.07
N ALA A 167 -7.45 -16.55 -11.24
CA ALA A 167 -6.82 -15.24 -11.43
C ALA A 167 -7.52 -14.14 -10.59
N GLN A 168 -8.85 -14.17 -10.50
CA GLN A 168 -9.58 -13.27 -9.60
C GLN A 168 -9.24 -13.54 -8.12
N ALA A 169 -9.09 -14.80 -7.73
CA ALA A 169 -8.68 -15.19 -6.39
C ALA A 169 -7.27 -14.66 -6.04
N LEU A 170 -6.30 -14.81 -6.94
CA LEU A 170 -4.93 -14.29 -6.77
C LEU A 170 -4.93 -12.76 -6.67
N LYS A 171 -5.73 -12.08 -7.52
CA LYS A 171 -5.92 -10.64 -7.47
C LYS A 171 -6.61 -10.17 -6.19
N PHE A 172 -7.50 -10.97 -5.60
CA PHE A 172 -8.11 -10.69 -4.31
C PHE A 172 -7.11 -10.90 -3.16
N CYS A 173 -6.31 -11.97 -3.25
CA CYS A 173 -5.30 -12.33 -2.25
C CYS A 173 -4.23 -11.23 -2.10
N LYS A 174 -3.71 -10.67 -3.21
CA LYS A 174 -2.68 -9.61 -3.24
C LYS A 174 -1.64 -9.78 -2.11
N ASP A 175 -0.98 -10.94 -2.00
CA ASP A 175 0.04 -11.25 -0.98
C ASP A 175 -0.36 -11.15 0.51
N LYS A 176 -1.64 -10.90 0.83
CA LYS A 176 -2.14 -10.72 2.21
C LYS A 176 -2.03 -11.97 3.10
N ASP A 177 -1.99 -13.16 2.52
CA ASP A 177 -1.78 -14.43 3.24
C ASP A 177 -0.97 -15.40 2.38
N LYS A 178 0.26 -15.68 2.82
CA LYS A 178 1.21 -16.53 2.11
C LYS A 178 0.67 -17.94 1.84
N GLN A 179 -0.05 -18.53 2.80
CA GLN A 179 -0.59 -19.88 2.66
C GLN A 179 -1.69 -19.93 1.59
N SER A 180 -2.61 -18.95 1.60
CA SER A 180 -3.62 -18.80 0.55
C SER A 180 -2.99 -18.54 -0.81
N GLN A 181 -1.92 -17.74 -0.87
CA GLN A 181 -1.22 -17.46 -2.12
C GLN A 181 -0.59 -18.73 -2.72
N GLU A 182 0.19 -19.47 -1.93
CA GLU A 182 0.82 -20.73 -2.37
C GLU A 182 -0.23 -21.74 -2.85
N LYS A 183 -1.36 -21.85 -2.13
CA LYS A 183 -2.49 -22.71 -2.51
C LYS A 183 -3.07 -22.33 -3.89
N LEU A 184 -3.27 -21.03 -4.14
CA LEU A 184 -3.82 -20.55 -5.41
C LEU A 184 -2.82 -20.67 -6.57
N GLU A 185 -1.53 -20.45 -6.32
CA GLU A 185 -0.47 -20.63 -7.32
C GLU A 185 -0.34 -22.10 -7.74
N ALA A 186 -0.38 -23.04 -6.78
CA ALA A 186 -0.38 -24.47 -7.09
C ALA A 186 -1.59 -24.87 -7.95
N GLN A 187 -2.79 -24.33 -7.67
CA GLN A 187 -3.97 -24.56 -8.48
C GLN A 187 -3.80 -23.97 -9.89
N ARG A 188 -3.30 -22.75 -10.01
CA ARG A 188 -3.04 -22.10 -11.31
C ARG A 188 -2.14 -22.96 -12.19
N ASP A 189 -1.05 -23.48 -11.63
CA ASP A 189 -0.08 -24.28 -12.36
C ASP A 189 -0.71 -25.59 -12.85
N ARG A 190 -1.55 -26.23 -12.03
CA ARG A 190 -2.36 -27.39 -12.44
C ARG A 190 -3.30 -27.07 -13.61
N LEU A 191 -4.00 -25.94 -13.55
CA LEU A 191 -4.94 -25.51 -14.60
C LEU A 191 -4.23 -25.20 -15.92
N VAL A 192 -3.08 -24.52 -15.87
CA VAL A 192 -2.26 -24.22 -17.04
C VAL A 192 -1.73 -25.51 -17.66
N ASN A 193 -1.22 -26.44 -16.85
CA ASN A 193 -0.77 -27.74 -17.33
C ASN A 193 -1.90 -28.55 -17.99
N HIS A 194 -3.10 -28.55 -17.41
CA HIS A 194 -4.27 -29.18 -18.03
C HIS A 194 -4.58 -28.60 -19.42
N LYS A 195 -4.63 -27.27 -19.52
CA LYS A 195 -4.89 -26.57 -20.80
C LYS A 195 -3.81 -26.87 -21.85
N LEU A 196 -2.55 -26.96 -21.42
CA LEU A 196 -1.43 -27.30 -22.29
C LEU A 196 -1.57 -28.72 -22.85
N VAL A 197 -1.87 -29.70 -21.99
CA VAL A 197 -2.08 -31.10 -22.39
C VAL A 197 -3.24 -31.24 -23.37
N GLU A 198 -4.37 -30.58 -23.11
CA GLU A 198 -5.51 -30.58 -24.05
C GLU A 198 -5.17 -29.97 -25.41
N SER A 199 -4.31 -28.95 -25.41
CA SER A 199 -3.86 -28.29 -26.64
C SER A 199 -2.93 -29.21 -27.43
N ILE A 200 -1.99 -29.89 -26.76
CA ILE A 200 -1.10 -30.90 -27.37
C ILE A 200 -1.93 -32.01 -28.00
N HIS A 201 -2.87 -32.61 -27.26
CA HIS A 201 -3.72 -33.69 -27.75
C HIS A 201 -4.54 -33.30 -28.99
N ARG A 202 -5.02 -32.05 -29.04
CA ARG A 202 -5.74 -31.52 -30.20
C ARG A 202 -4.85 -31.35 -31.44
N ILE A 203 -3.61 -30.95 -31.23
CA ILE A 203 -2.60 -30.84 -32.30
C ILE A 203 -2.21 -32.24 -32.79
N GLU A 204 -1.99 -33.19 -31.87
CA GLU A 204 -1.59 -34.57 -32.17
C GLU A 204 -2.69 -35.36 -32.90
N LYS A 205 -3.96 -35.16 -32.55
CA LYS A 205 -5.08 -35.77 -33.28
C LYS A 205 -5.24 -35.25 -34.71
N GLY A 206 -4.56 -34.14 -35.05
CA GLY A 206 -4.70 -33.47 -36.33
C GLY A 206 -6.12 -32.96 -36.58
N PRO A 207 -6.34 -32.20 -37.68
CA PRO A 207 -7.68 -31.87 -38.11
C PRO A 207 -8.34 -33.16 -38.61
N GLY A 208 -9.19 -33.81 -37.81
CA GLY A 208 -9.98 -34.94 -38.28
C GLY A 208 -10.83 -34.52 -39.49
N ASP A 209 -10.65 -35.21 -40.63
CA ASP A 209 -11.43 -35.29 -41.90
C ASP A 209 -12.36 -34.15 -42.38
N ALA A 210 -12.29 -32.95 -41.82
CA ALA A 210 -13.22 -31.85 -42.08
C ALA A 210 -12.52 -30.56 -42.56
N LEU A 211 -11.27 -30.65 -43.02
CA LEU A 211 -10.58 -29.54 -43.66
C LEU A 211 -10.11 -29.94 -45.06
N ARG A 212 -11.00 -29.70 -46.03
CA ARG A 212 -10.58 -29.47 -47.41
C ARG A 212 -9.51 -28.38 -47.44
N PRO A 213 -8.46 -28.50 -48.29
CA PRO A 213 -7.31 -27.61 -48.30
C PRO A 213 -7.60 -26.25 -48.97
N THR A 214 -8.59 -25.50 -48.48
CA THR A 214 -8.90 -24.13 -48.95
C THR A 214 -8.43 -23.04 -48.00
N SER A 215 -8.31 -23.30 -46.69
CA SER A 215 -7.87 -22.30 -45.71
C SER A 215 -6.35 -22.10 -45.68
N LEU A 216 -5.56 -23.16 -45.88
CA LEU A 216 -4.08 -23.06 -45.92
C LEU A 216 -3.60 -22.23 -47.13
N ARG A 217 -4.30 -22.33 -48.27
CA ARG A 217 -4.02 -21.54 -49.49
C ARG A 217 -4.35 -20.05 -49.30
N GLN A 218 -5.37 -19.72 -48.49
CA GLN A 218 -5.69 -18.33 -48.13
C GLN A 218 -4.69 -17.74 -47.13
N ALA A 219 -4.20 -18.53 -46.18
CA ALA A 219 -3.17 -18.08 -45.24
C ALA A 219 -1.82 -17.79 -45.94
N LEU A 220 -1.44 -18.59 -46.94
CA LEU A 220 -0.20 -18.39 -47.71
C LEU A 220 -0.28 -17.20 -48.68
N THR A 221 -1.43 -16.94 -49.29
CA THR A 221 -1.60 -15.80 -50.22
C THR A 221 -1.65 -14.44 -49.52
N GLY A 222 -2.04 -14.39 -48.23
CA GLY A 222 -1.95 -13.18 -47.39
C GLY A 222 -0.52 -12.80 -47.01
N ALA A 223 0.36 -13.79 -46.82
CA ALA A 223 1.74 -13.56 -46.40
C ALA A 223 2.68 -13.07 -47.52
N GLN A 224 2.32 -13.30 -48.80
CA GLN A 224 3.15 -12.86 -49.93
C GLN A 224 3.01 -11.36 -50.27
N LYS A 225 1.99 -10.65 -49.77
CA LYS A 225 1.80 -9.22 -50.05
C LYS A 225 2.59 -8.26 -49.14
N SER A 226 3.20 -8.74 -48.07
CA SER A 226 3.94 -7.89 -47.12
C SER A 226 5.46 -7.99 -47.21
N ALA A 227 5.99 -8.74 -48.19
CA ALA A 227 7.43 -8.95 -48.37
C ALA A 227 8.02 -8.25 -49.62
N THR A 228 7.39 -7.19 -50.13
CA THR A 228 7.95 -6.34 -51.18
C THR A 228 7.74 -4.86 -50.88
N THR A 229 8.57 -4.31 -50.00
CA THR A 229 9.09 -2.93 -50.11
C THR A 229 10.25 -2.76 -49.14
N SER A 230 11.41 -3.21 -49.58
CA SER A 230 12.71 -2.84 -49.05
C SER A 230 13.00 -1.35 -49.28
N LYS A 231 13.46 -0.64 -48.25
CA LYS A 231 14.59 0.32 -48.38
C LYS A 231 15.49 0.27 -47.14
N THR A 232 16.45 -0.65 -47.22
CA THR A 232 17.89 -0.41 -46.96
C THR A 232 18.31 1.00 -47.42
N ALA A 233 19.29 1.72 -46.88
CA ALA A 233 20.28 1.54 -45.82
C ALA A 233 20.90 2.94 -45.60
N LYS A 234 21.53 3.19 -44.44
CA LYS A 234 22.88 3.80 -44.38
C LYS A 234 23.44 3.76 -42.96
N VAL A 235 24.62 3.16 -42.89
CA VAL A 235 25.47 2.92 -41.73
C VAL A 235 26.52 4.04 -41.67
N ILE A 236 27.14 4.19 -40.50
CA ILE A 236 28.54 4.62 -40.23
C ILE A 236 28.74 6.00 -39.56
N LYS A 237 28.90 5.92 -38.22
CA LYS A 237 30.04 6.40 -37.40
C LYS A 237 30.30 7.91 -37.31
N LYS A 238 30.15 8.48 -36.09
CA LYS A 238 31.16 9.38 -35.52
C LYS A 238 31.06 9.45 -33.99
N GLU A 239 32.11 8.97 -33.36
CA GLU A 239 32.42 9.14 -31.95
C GLU A 239 33.17 10.47 -31.75
N ARG A 240 32.77 11.26 -30.74
CA ARG A 240 33.61 12.05 -29.79
C ARG A 240 33.03 13.42 -29.41
N ARG A 241 33.03 13.60 -28.07
CA ARG A 241 33.20 14.82 -27.26
C ARG A 241 31.98 15.75 -27.10
N GLY A 242 31.38 15.66 -25.91
CA GLY A 242 30.53 16.68 -25.31
C GLY A 242 30.46 16.44 -23.79
N THR A 243 31.06 17.37 -23.06
CA THR A 243 31.45 17.35 -21.64
C THR A 243 30.26 17.12 -20.67
N VAL A 244 30.38 16.14 -19.78
CA VAL A 244 29.47 15.97 -18.64
C VAL A 244 29.85 16.96 -17.55
N GLN A 245 29.01 17.97 -17.31
CA GLN A 245 29.08 18.77 -16.08
C GLN A 245 28.56 17.93 -14.91
N LEU A 246 29.50 17.51 -14.06
CA LEU A 246 29.25 16.90 -12.76
C LEU A 246 28.66 17.96 -11.80
N ALA A 247 27.34 18.14 -11.83
CA ALA A 247 26.65 18.84 -10.76
C ALA A 247 26.62 17.92 -9.54
N LYS A 248 27.40 18.28 -8.51
CA LYS A 248 27.38 17.66 -7.18
C LYS A 248 25.96 17.75 -6.61
N ARG A 249 25.18 16.68 -6.75
CA ARG A 249 23.99 16.46 -5.93
C ARG A 249 24.48 16.02 -4.56
N THR A 250 24.49 16.96 -3.62
CA THR A 250 24.54 16.63 -2.20
C THR A 250 23.30 15.79 -1.89
N ASN A 251 23.51 14.53 -1.54
CA ASN A 251 22.43 13.67 -1.04
C ASN A 251 21.93 14.29 0.27
N PRO A 252 20.65 14.69 0.39
CA PRO A 252 20.08 14.93 1.71
C PRO A 252 20.07 13.58 2.44
N LEU A 253 20.59 13.59 3.67
CA LEU A 253 20.55 12.44 4.58
C LEU A 253 19.11 11.91 4.72
N PRO A 254 18.92 10.60 4.98
CA PRO A 254 17.60 10.01 5.10
C PRO A 254 16.81 10.65 6.24
N LEU A 255 15.63 11.16 5.88
CA LEU A 255 14.61 11.68 6.78
C LEU A 255 14.27 10.61 7.82
N LYS A 256 14.39 10.96 9.12
CA LYS A 256 14.02 10.05 10.21
C LYS A 256 12.51 9.96 10.33
N TRP A 257 12.00 8.77 10.06
CA TRP A 257 10.61 8.36 10.31
C TRP A 257 10.41 8.15 11.80
N VAL A 258 9.38 8.77 12.37
CA VAL A 258 8.95 8.48 13.76
C VAL A 258 7.51 8.02 13.69
N SER A 259 7.27 6.73 13.92
CA SER A 259 5.93 6.15 14.04
C SER A 259 5.64 5.78 15.48
N ALA A 260 4.57 6.33 16.04
CA ALA A 260 3.99 5.89 17.32
C ALA A 260 2.62 5.25 17.04
N SER A 261 2.33 4.09 17.65
CA SER A 261 1.02 3.43 17.61
C SER A 261 0.12 3.98 18.71
N MET A 262 -1.16 4.27 18.40
CA MET A 262 -2.03 5.03 19.31
C MET A 262 -3.27 4.29 19.77
N THR A 263 -3.61 4.50 21.03
CA THR A 263 -4.96 4.33 21.60
C THR A 263 -5.39 5.68 22.19
N GLU A 264 -6.24 6.41 21.46
CA GLU A 264 -6.98 7.65 21.83
C GLU A 264 -6.23 9.00 21.94
N THR A 265 -5.13 9.11 22.68
CA THR A 265 -4.32 10.36 22.73
C THR A 265 -2.84 10.02 22.62
N THR A 266 -2.10 10.72 21.77
CA THR A 266 -0.67 10.47 21.65
C THR A 266 0.09 11.75 21.39
N VAL A 267 1.14 11.91 22.19
CA VAL A 267 2.12 12.98 22.09
C VAL A 267 3.34 12.41 21.37
N ALA A 268 3.82 13.11 20.34
CA ALA A 268 5.03 12.76 19.63
C ALA A 268 6.03 13.92 19.71
N TYR A 269 7.26 13.59 20.11
CA TYR A 269 8.37 14.52 20.18
C TYR A 269 9.16 14.46 18.88
N PHE A 270 9.34 15.61 18.23
CA PHE A 270 10.11 15.72 17.00
C PHE A 270 11.37 16.54 17.22
N PHE A 271 12.47 16.02 16.67
CA PHE A 271 13.78 16.64 16.69
C PHE A 271 14.06 17.15 15.28
N PHE A 272 14.25 18.46 15.12
CA PHE A 272 14.71 19.00 13.86
C PHE A 272 16.23 19.02 13.88
N TYR A 273 16.87 18.03 13.24
CA TYR A 273 18.27 18.18 12.90
C TYR A 273 18.36 19.16 11.72
N CYS A 274 18.65 20.42 12.03
CA CYS A 274 19.00 21.42 11.04
C CYS A 274 20.43 21.12 10.58
N SER A 275 20.59 20.54 9.39
CA SER A 275 21.87 20.63 8.69
C SER A 275 21.88 22.00 8.01
N CYS A 276 22.62 22.95 8.59
CA CYS A 276 23.05 24.18 7.93
C CYS A 276 23.93 23.87 6.73
#